data_AF-A0A257RVW4-F1
#
_entry.id   AF-A0A257RVW4-F1
#
_cell.length_a   1.000
_cell.length_b   1.000
_cell.length_c   1.000
_cell.angle_alpha   90.00
_cell.angle_beta   90.00
_cell.angle_gamma   90.00
#
_symmetry.space_group_name_H-M   'P 1'
#
loop_
_entity.id
_entity.type
_entity.pdbx_description
1 polymer ?
#
loop_
_entity_poly.entity_id
_entity_poly.type
_entity_poly.pdbx_seq_one_letter_code
_entity_poly.pdbx_strand_id
1 'polypeptide(L)'
;MSSNFARKLQVVKEAGIEFYLGGTLFEKYLQQDRFDEFRTLCASYGARYVEVSNGTIDLSDSEKVDFIKLLSDDFDVISEVGSKDQERSENMAPNRWVEYINADLGAGAVLVTLETRESGRGGICRPNGELRFGLLEEILSSGIAHNSLLFEAPTTELQNYFVRRLGPNVNLGNVATTEVVGLETIRLGLRSETLLMFEGGVPEFI
;
A
#
# COMPACT_ATOMS: atom_id res chain seq x y z
N MET A 1 -1.21 -18.59 -14.48
CA MET A 1 -0.20 -18.22 -13.46
C MET A 1 1.18 -18.66 -13.91
N SER A 2 2.24 -17.96 -13.53
CA SER A 2 3.60 -18.34 -13.94
C SER A 2 3.92 -19.76 -13.45
N SER A 3 4.65 -20.54 -14.25
CA SER A 3 5.09 -21.91 -13.90
C SER A 3 5.85 -22.02 -12.58
N ASN A 4 6.42 -20.92 -12.10
CA ASN A 4 7.22 -20.87 -10.86
C ASN A 4 6.46 -20.25 -9.67
N PHE A 5 5.15 -20.01 -9.77
CA PHE A 5 4.41 -19.29 -8.73
C PHE A 5 4.44 -20.03 -7.38
N ALA A 6 4.18 -21.34 -7.37
CA ALA A 6 4.27 -22.16 -6.17
C ALA A 6 5.67 -22.13 -5.54
N ARG A 7 6.72 -22.13 -6.37
CA ARG A 7 8.10 -22.03 -5.88
C ARG A 7 8.39 -20.66 -5.27
N LYS A 8 7.88 -19.57 -5.85
CA LYS A 8 8.00 -18.22 -5.27
C LYS A 8 7.32 -18.15 -3.90
N LEU A 9 6.10 -18.68 -3.79
CA LEU A 9 5.36 -18.74 -2.52
C LEU A 9 6.13 -19.53 -1.44
N GLN A 10 6.75 -20.64 -1.83
CA GLN A 10 7.56 -21.42 -0.90
C GLN A 10 8.76 -20.61 -0.39
N VAL A 11 9.48 -19.90 -1.26
CA VAL A 11 10.65 -19.10 -0.88
C VAL A 11 10.28 -17.98 0.09
N VAL A 12 9.18 -17.25 -0.16
CA VAL A 12 8.76 -16.17 0.77
C VAL A 12 8.33 -16.73 2.13
N LYS A 13 7.62 -17.87 2.14
CA LYS A 13 7.23 -18.55 3.39
C LYS A 13 8.44 -19.07 4.18
N GLU A 14 9.41 -19.68 3.50
CA GLU A 14 10.66 -20.14 4.12
C GLU A 14 11.46 -18.97 4.72
N ALA A 15 11.33 -17.77 4.17
CA ALA A 15 11.93 -16.54 4.68
C ALA A 15 11.11 -15.84 5.78
N GLY A 16 9.94 -16.36 6.16
CA GLY A 16 9.03 -15.71 7.12
C GLY A 16 8.41 -14.40 6.60
N ILE A 17 8.33 -14.24 5.28
CA ILE A 17 7.77 -13.07 4.61
C ILE A 17 6.33 -13.37 4.18
N GLU A 18 5.41 -12.52 4.63
CA GLU A 18 4.01 -12.57 4.25
C GLU A 18 3.79 -12.07 2.82
N PHE A 19 2.70 -12.49 2.19
CA PHE A 19 2.36 -12.09 0.82
C PHE A 19 0.87 -11.82 0.67
N TYR A 20 0.53 -11.08 -0.36
CA TYR A 20 -0.83 -10.92 -0.87
C TYR A 20 -0.78 -10.87 -2.40
N LEU A 21 -1.94 -11.09 -3.01
CA LEU A 21 -2.13 -10.90 -4.45
C LEU A 21 -2.69 -9.50 -4.67
N GLY A 22 -2.17 -8.78 -5.68
CA GLY A 22 -2.57 -7.39 -5.92
C GLY A 22 -4.07 -7.24 -6.19
N GLY A 23 -4.64 -6.10 -5.80
CA GLY A 23 -6.08 -5.85 -5.79
C GLY A 23 -6.72 -5.89 -7.19
N THR A 24 -5.93 -5.65 -8.24
CA THR A 24 -6.39 -5.85 -9.63
C THR A 24 -6.85 -7.30 -9.90
N LEU A 25 -6.25 -8.29 -9.22
CA LEU A 25 -6.71 -9.68 -9.31
C LEU A 25 -8.08 -9.84 -8.63
N PHE A 26 -8.27 -9.26 -7.44
CA PHE A 26 -9.56 -9.21 -6.76
C PHE A 26 -10.63 -8.58 -7.67
N GLU A 27 -10.36 -7.40 -8.22
CA GLU A 27 -11.24 -6.71 -9.17
C GLU A 27 -11.57 -7.60 -10.38
N LYS A 28 -10.60 -8.38 -10.87
CA LYS A 28 -10.81 -9.29 -11.99
C LYS A 28 -11.79 -10.42 -11.67
N TYR A 29 -11.75 -10.97 -10.46
CA TYR A 29 -12.69 -11.99 -10.02
C TYR A 29 -14.09 -11.40 -9.77
N LEU A 30 -14.17 -10.19 -9.21
CA LEU A 30 -15.45 -9.49 -9.06
C LEU A 30 -16.12 -9.20 -10.40
N GLN A 31 -15.36 -8.72 -11.39
CA GLN A 31 -15.85 -8.45 -12.74
C GLN A 31 -16.44 -9.69 -13.45
N GLN A 32 -16.15 -10.88 -12.93
CA GLN A 32 -16.61 -12.16 -13.47
C GLN A 32 -17.67 -12.83 -12.58
N ASP A 33 -18.16 -12.16 -11.52
CA ASP A 33 -19.07 -12.71 -10.52
C ASP A 33 -18.49 -13.94 -9.79
N ARG A 34 -17.17 -13.96 -9.56
CA ARG A 34 -16.41 -15.10 -9.01
C ARG A 34 -15.73 -14.79 -7.67
N PHE A 35 -16.39 -14.00 -6.82
CA PHE A 35 -15.84 -13.59 -5.51
C PHE A 35 -15.47 -14.78 -4.60
N ASP A 36 -16.33 -15.80 -4.51
CA ASP A 36 -16.05 -16.96 -3.65
C ASP A 36 -14.86 -17.81 -4.16
N GLU A 37 -14.64 -17.82 -5.48
CA GLU A 37 -13.47 -18.47 -6.06
C GLU A 37 -12.19 -17.70 -5.73
N PHE A 38 -12.23 -16.36 -5.67
CA PHE A 38 -11.11 -15.55 -5.20
C PHE A 38 -10.76 -15.88 -3.74
N ARG A 39 -11.76 -15.95 -2.84
CA ARG A 39 -11.56 -16.34 -1.43
C ARG A 39 -10.93 -17.72 -1.33
N THR A 40 -11.48 -18.69 -2.06
CA THR A 40 -10.97 -20.07 -2.10
C THR A 40 -9.52 -20.11 -2.59
N LEU A 41 -9.19 -19.33 -3.63
CA LEU A 41 -7.84 -19.22 -4.17
C LEU A 41 -6.85 -18.69 -3.13
N CYS A 42 -7.15 -17.56 -2.49
CA CYS A 42 -6.30 -16.95 -1.45
C CYS A 42 -6.07 -17.92 -0.27
N ALA A 43 -7.15 -18.55 0.21
CA ALA A 43 -7.07 -19.56 1.26
C ALA A 43 -6.21 -20.77 0.84
N SER A 44 -6.36 -21.25 -0.41
CA SER A 44 -5.58 -22.39 -0.91
C SER A 44 -4.07 -22.12 -0.98
N TYR A 45 -3.67 -20.86 -1.16
CA TYR A 45 -2.28 -20.44 -1.09
C TYR A 45 -1.80 -20.16 0.34
N GLY A 46 -2.69 -20.22 1.33
CA GLY A 46 -2.41 -19.83 2.71
C GLY A 46 -2.00 -18.37 2.80
N ALA A 47 -2.68 -17.50 2.04
CA ALA A 47 -2.51 -16.06 2.16
C ALA A 47 -3.13 -15.61 3.48
N ARG A 48 -2.35 -14.90 4.30
CA ARG A 48 -2.85 -14.19 5.48
C ARG A 48 -3.45 -12.84 5.10
N TYR A 49 -2.83 -12.16 4.14
CA TYR A 49 -3.24 -10.84 3.66
C TYR A 49 -3.93 -10.94 2.31
N VAL A 50 -4.91 -10.06 2.09
CA VAL A 50 -5.57 -9.85 0.79
C VAL A 50 -5.68 -8.37 0.49
N GLU A 51 -5.57 -8.00 -0.79
CA GLU A 51 -5.73 -6.61 -1.21
C GLU A 51 -7.12 -6.37 -1.82
N VAL A 52 -7.78 -5.29 -1.40
CA VAL A 52 -9.08 -4.85 -1.92
C VAL A 52 -8.96 -3.46 -2.53
N SER A 53 -9.18 -3.37 -3.84
CA SER A 53 -9.12 -2.13 -4.61
C SER A 53 -10.38 -1.94 -5.47
N ASN A 54 -10.64 -0.71 -5.87
CA ASN A 54 -11.69 -0.32 -6.82
C ASN A 54 -11.14 0.60 -7.93
N GLY A 55 -9.87 0.43 -8.29
CA GLY A 55 -9.18 1.35 -9.18
C GLY A 55 -9.54 1.19 -10.65
N THR A 56 -10.01 0.02 -11.08
CA THR A 56 -10.16 -0.39 -12.50
C THR A 56 -11.61 -0.67 -12.88
N ILE A 57 -12.34 -1.41 -12.06
CA ILE A 57 -13.75 -1.74 -12.29
C ILE A 57 -14.66 -0.67 -11.69
N ASP A 58 -15.90 -0.57 -12.19
CA ASP A 58 -16.91 0.30 -11.59
C ASP A 58 -17.44 -0.34 -10.30
N LEU A 59 -16.70 -0.16 -9.21
CA LEU A 59 -17.04 -0.59 -7.85
C LEU A 59 -17.06 0.64 -6.95
N SER A 60 -18.23 0.97 -6.40
CA SER A 60 -18.36 2.13 -5.51
C SER A 60 -17.57 1.93 -4.22
N ASP A 61 -17.20 3.02 -3.56
CA ASP A 61 -16.49 2.96 -2.28
C ASP A 61 -17.33 2.26 -1.18
N SER A 62 -18.66 2.38 -1.25
CA SER A 62 -19.57 1.64 -0.36
C SER A 62 -19.55 0.14 -0.61
N GLU A 63 -19.56 -0.30 -1.88
CA GLU A 63 -19.47 -1.73 -2.19
C GLU A 63 -18.08 -2.28 -1.82
N LYS A 64 -17.01 -1.50 -2.05
CA LYS A 64 -15.65 -1.84 -1.61
C LYS A 64 -15.62 -2.09 -0.09
N VAL A 65 -16.22 -1.20 0.70
CA VAL A 65 -16.36 -1.34 2.16
C VAL A 65 -17.07 -2.64 2.55
N ASP A 66 -18.11 -3.04 1.82
CA ASP A 66 -18.82 -4.29 2.10
C ASP A 66 -17.94 -5.52 1.80
N PHE A 67 -17.14 -5.49 0.73
CA PHE A 67 -16.14 -6.54 0.48
C PHE A 67 -15.03 -6.58 1.52
N ILE A 68 -14.57 -5.42 2.03
CA ILE A 68 -13.59 -5.36 3.13
C ILE A 68 -14.15 -6.07 4.37
N LYS A 69 -15.41 -5.79 4.75
CA LYS A 69 -16.07 -6.45 5.89
C LYS A 69 -16.17 -7.96 5.70
N LEU A 70 -16.54 -8.41 4.49
CA LEU A 70 -16.68 -9.84 4.20
C LEU A 70 -15.33 -10.58 4.25
N LEU A 71 -14.24 -9.91 3.86
CA LEU A 71 -12.91 -10.53 3.84
C LEU A 71 -12.19 -10.44 5.19
N SER A 72 -12.51 -9.45 6.03
CA SER A 72 -11.86 -9.25 7.33
C SER A 72 -12.19 -10.32 8.37
N ASP A 73 -13.23 -11.14 8.12
CA ASP A 73 -13.53 -12.32 8.92
C ASP A 73 -12.48 -13.46 8.74
N ASP A 74 -11.82 -13.51 7.59
CA ASP A 74 -10.91 -14.61 7.22
C ASP A 74 -9.45 -14.16 6.98
N PHE A 75 -9.22 -12.88 6.65
CA PHE A 75 -7.94 -12.34 6.19
C PHE A 75 -7.62 -10.98 6.82
N ASP A 76 -6.33 -10.65 6.92
CA ASP A 76 -5.89 -9.29 7.18
C ASP A 76 -6.01 -8.46 5.89
N VAL A 77 -7.02 -7.59 5.81
CA VAL A 77 -7.32 -6.83 4.57
C VAL A 77 -6.44 -5.59 4.45
N ILE A 78 -5.77 -5.45 3.31
CA ILE A 78 -5.10 -4.22 2.89
C ILE A 78 -5.99 -3.57 1.84
N SER A 79 -6.57 -2.40 2.11
CA SER A 79 -7.35 -1.69 1.09
C SER A 79 -6.47 -0.72 0.31
N GLU A 80 -6.93 -0.29 -0.86
CA GLU A 80 -6.32 0.79 -1.61
C GLU A 80 -7.30 1.96 -1.76
N VAL A 81 -6.80 3.18 -1.52
CA VAL A 81 -7.51 4.43 -1.82
C VAL A 81 -6.76 5.13 -2.94
N GLY A 82 -7.48 5.39 -4.02
CA GLY A 82 -6.92 5.84 -5.29
C GLY A 82 -7.89 5.61 -6.45
N SER A 83 -7.53 6.08 -7.63
CA SER A 83 -8.25 5.81 -8.86
C SER A 83 -7.27 5.65 -10.03
N LYS A 84 -7.41 4.55 -10.78
CA LYS A 84 -6.66 4.35 -12.04
C LYS A 84 -7.21 5.23 -13.16
N ASP A 85 -8.37 5.84 -12.99
CA ASP A 85 -8.77 7.02 -13.75
C ASP A 85 -8.04 8.26 -13.20
N GLN A 86 -7.18 8.82 -14.04
CA GLN A 86 -6.32 9.95 -13.72
C GLN A 86 -7.12 11.23 -13.46
N GLU A 87 -8.19 11.49 -14.23
CA GLU A 87 -9.04 12.66 -14.06
C GLU A 87 -9.82 12.56 -12.74
N ARG A 88 -10.35 11.38 -12.43
CA ARG A 88 -11.03 11.12 -11.16
C ARG A 88 -10.08 11.25 -9.96
N SER A 89 -8.85 10.77 -10.08
CA SER A 89 -7.83 10.88 -9.02
C SER A 89 -7.38 12.33 -8.78
N GLU A 90 -7.15 13.10 -9.84
CA GLU A 90 -6.71 14.50 -9.76
C GLU A 90 -7.77 15.40 -9.14
N ASN A 91 -9.05 15.17 -9.49
CA ASN A 91 -10.18 15.97 -9.05
C ASN A 91 -10.76 15.54 -7.69
N MET A 92 -10.31 14.40 -7.13
CA MET A 92 -10.77 13.98 -5.81
C MET A 92 -10.23 14.93 -4.72
N ALA A 93 -11.16 15.54 -3.99
CA ALA A 93 -10.84 16.45 -2.90
C ALA A 93 -10.16 15.71 -1.72
N PRO A 94 -9.22 16.35 -1.00
CA PRO A 94 -8.52 15.73 0.12
C PRO A 94 -9.41 15.14 1.22
N ASN A 95 -10.51 15.81 1.57
CA ASN A 95 -11.45 15.29 2.56
C ASN A 95 -12.09 13.97 2.15
N ARG A 96 -12.29 13.73 0.84
CA ARG A 96 -12.82 12.45 0.34
C ARG A 96 -11.85 11.31 0.54
N TRP A 97 -10.54 11.55 0.39
CA TRP A 97 -9.53 10.55 0.74
C TRP A 97 -9.62 10.18 2.22
N VAL A 98 -9.68 11.17 3.10
CA VAL A 98 -9.84 10.95 4.55
C VAL A 98 -11.12 10.16 4.87
N GLU A 99 -12.23 10.50 4.22
CA GLU A 99 -13.50 9.76 4.35
C GLU A 99 -13.35 8.29 3.93
N TYR A 100 -12.72 8.01 2.79
CA TYR A 100 -12.53 6.64 2.29
C TYR A 100 -11.56 5.83 3.13
N ILE A 101 -10.45 6.43 3.57
CA ILE A 101 -9.49 5.75 4.45
C ILE A 101 -10.18 5.36 5.77
N ASN A 102 -10.95 6.28 6.38
CA ASN A 102 -11.67 5.98 7.61
C ASN A 102 -12.77 4.92 7.39
N ALA A 103 -13.45 4.94 6.25
CA ALA A 103 -14.47 3.95 5.91
C ALA A 103 -13.85 2.55 5.76
N ASP A 104 -12.71 2.44 5.07
CA ASP A 104 -11.99 1.18 4.89
C ASP A 104 -11.46 0.63 6.22
N LEU A 105 -10.83 1.48 7.04
CA LEU A 105 -10.37 1.10 8.38
C LEU A 105 -11.54 0.68 9.28
N GLY A 106 -12.66 1.42 9.24
CA GLY A 106 -13.87 1.10 9.98
C GLY A 106 -14.56 -0.19 9.51
N ALA A 107 -14.28 -0.64 8.28
CA ALA A 107 -14.75 -1.89 7.71
C ALA A 107 -13.88 -3.11 8.11
N GLY A 108 -12.72 -2.88 8.72
CA GLY A 108 -11.80 -3.92 9.16
C GLY A 108 -10.51 -4.03 8.34
N ALA A 109 -10.20 -3.08 7.46
CA ALA A 109 -8.87 -3.03 6.85
C ALA A 109 -7.80 -2.79 7.92
N VAL A 110 -6.71 -3.56 7.88
CA VAL A 110 -5.57 -3.40 8.80
C VAL A 110 -4.58 -2.35 8.31
N LEU A 111 -4.54 -2.12 6.99
CA LEU A 111 -3.72 -1.11 6.32
C LEU A 111 -4.50 -0.52 5.15
N VAL A 112 -4.30 0.78 4.90
CA VAL A 112 -4.81 1.46 3.70
C VAL A 112 -3.65 1.99 2.88
N THR A 113 -3.53 1.47 1.66
CA THR A 113 -2.55 1.89 0.66
C THR A 113 -2.96 3.22 0.06
N LEU A 114 -2.04 4.17 0.08
CA LEU A 114 -2.13 5.42 -0.66
C LEU A 114 -1.31 5.27 -1.95
N GLU A 115 -1.99 5.11 -3.09
CA GLU A 115 -1.32 4.79 -4.35
C GLU A 115 -0.51 5.97 -4.93
N THR A 116 0.58 5.64 -5.61
CA THR A 116 1.33 6.51 -6.53
C THR A 116 1.42 5.92 -7.94
N ARG A 117 0.88 4.70 -8.16
CA ARG A 117 1.14 3.82 -9.30
C ARG A 117 2.60 3.40 -9.38
N GLU A 118 2.91 2.34 -10.14
CA GLU A 118 4.30 1.87 -10.33
C GLU A 118 5.26 2.96 -10.84
N SER A 119 4.76 3.97 -11.55
CA SER A 119 5.54 5.08 -12.09
C SER A 119 5.80 6.23 -11.11
N GLY A 120 5.16 6.25 -9.94
CA GLY A 120 5.19 7.38 -9.02
C GLY A 120 4.46 8.63 -9.54
N ARG A 121 3.51 8.47 -10.47
CA ARG A 121 2.83 9.56 -11.21
C ARG A 121 1.31 9.38 -11.21
N GLY A 122 0.71 9.35 -10.03
CA GLY A 122 -0.73 9.25 -9.81
C GLY A 122 -1.08 9.28 -8.32
N GLY A 123 -2.37 9.26 -7.97
CA GLY A 123 -2.84 9.20 -6.58
C GLY A 123 -2.33 10.36 -5.72
N ILE A 124 -1.46 10.08 -4.75
CA ILE A 124 -0.81 11.08 -3.89
C ILE A 124 0.31 11.87 -4.59
N CYS A 125 0.65 11.50 -5.83
CA CYS A 125 1.55 12.22 -6.73
C CYS A 125 0.77 12.80 -7.93
N ARG A 126 1.29 13.91 -8.48
CA ARG A 126 0.84 14.51 -9.73
C ARG A 126 1.43 13.75 -10.93
N PRO A 127 0.92 13.98 -12.16
CA PRO A 127 1.46 13.33 -13.36
C PRO A 127 2.93 13.67 -13.65
N ASN A 128 3.39 14.82 -13.18
CA ASN A 128 4.80 15.23 -13.26
C ASN A 128 5.70 14.54 -12.20
N GLY A 129 5.13 13.77 -11.27
CA GLY A 129 5.82 13.10 -10.18
C GLY A 129 5.89 13.91 -8.88
N GLU A 130 5.40 15.15 -8.87
CA GLU A 130 5.39 15.95 -7.65
C GLU A 130 4.35 15.45 -6.64
N LEU A 131 4.72 15.43 -5.37
CA LEU A 131 3.78 15.12 -4.30
C LEU A 131 2.64 16.14 -4.23
N ARG A 132 1.42 15.64 -4.01
CA ARG A 132 0.26 16.48 -3.68
C ARG A 132 0.32 16.86 -2.19
N PHE A 133 1.25 17.75 -1.84
CA PHE A 133 1.50 18.14 -0.43
C PHE A 133 0.23 18.51 0.34
N GLY A 134 -0.69 19.28 -0.24
CA GLY A 134 -1.95 19.64 0.43
C GLY A 134 -2.85 18.43 0.73
N LEU A 135 -2.89 17.44 -0.17
CA LEU A 135 -3.61 16.18 0.07
C LEU A 135 -2.95 15.37 1.19
N LEU A 136 -1.62 15.24 1.14
CA LEU A 136 -0.87 14.48 2.13
C LEU A 136 -0.97 15.09 3.52
N GLU A 137 -0.81 16.41 3.65
CA GLU A 137 -0.92 17.08 4.94
C GLU A 137 -2.35 17.03 5.50
N GLU A 138 -3.39 17.06 4.64
CA GLU A 138 -4.77 16.80 5.08
C GLU A 138 -4.91 15.40 5.67
N ILE A 139 -4.42 14.37 4.97
CA ILE A 139 -4.48 12.98 5.47
C ILE A 139 -3.71 12.85 6.79
N LEU A 140 -2.48 13.38 6.86
CA LEU A 140 -1.62 13.28 8.04
C LEU A 140 -2.13 14.07 9.25
N SER A 141 -2.91 15.13 9.04
CA SER A 141 -3.51 15.95 10.11
C SER A 141 -4.92 15.50 10.51
N SER A 142 -5.53 14.57 9.78
CA SER A 142 -6.90 14.08 10.01
C SER A 142 -7.09 13.23 11.28
N GLY A 143 -6.00 12.84 11.95
CA GLY A 143 -6.03 11.97 13.14
C GLY A 143 -5.98 10.47 12.83
N ILE A 144 -5.90 10.07 11.55
CA ILE A 144 -5.64 8.69 11.16
C ILE A 144 -4.24 8.27 11.63
N ALA A 145 -4.15 7.10 12.27
CA ALA A 145 -2.87 6.59 12.74
C ALA A 145 -1.97 6.23 11.55
N HIS A 146 -0.78 6.82 11.48
CA HIS A 146 0.13 6.63 10.33
C HIS A 146 0.61 5.18 10.18
N ASN A 147 0.60 4.38 11.24
CA ASN A 147 0.92 2.96 11.20
C ASN A 147 -0.19 2.11 10.54
N SER A 148 -1.38 2.67 10.34
CA SER A 148 -2.48 2.09 9.56
C SER A 148 -2.47 2.50 8.08
N LEU A 149 -1.48 3.32 7.67
CA LEU A 149 -1.32 3.76 6.28
C LEU A 149 -0.11 3.05 5.65
N LEU A 150 -0.21 2.71 4.36
CA LEU A 150 0.88 2.22 3.52
C LEU A 150 1.10 3.19 2.36
N PHE A 151 2.26 3.85 2.30
CA PHE A 151 2.53 4.83 1.24
C PHE A 151 3.28 4.16 0.10
N GLU A 152 2.73 4.14 -1.12
CA GLU A 152 3.51 3.70 -2.26
C GLU A 152 4.70 4.66 -2.50
N ALA A 153 5.90 4.09 -2.56
CA ALA A 153 7.15 4.83 -2.73
C ALA A 153 8.11 4.09 -3.69
N PRO A 154 7.74 3.99 -4.98
CA PRO A 154 8.53 3.25 -5.97
C PRO A 154 9.90 3.88 -6.27
N THR A 155 10.11 5.15 -5.91
CA THR A 155 11.36 5.87 -6.15
C THR A 155 12.11 6.16 -4.85
N THR A 156 13.44 6.22 -4.93
CA THR A 156 14.31 6.64 -3.81
C THR A 156 13.95 8.03 -3.28
N GLU A 157 13.44 8.93 -4.13
CA GLU A 157 12.98 10.27 -3.74
C GLU A 157 11.76 10.19 -2.80
N LEU A 158 10.74 9.40 -3.17
CA LEU A 158 9.56 9.18 -2.34
C LEU A 158 9.91 8.46 -1.03
N GLN A 159 10.80 7.47 -1.09
CA GLN A 159 11.28 6.76 0.09
C GLN A 159 11.95 7.71 1.09
N ASN A 160 12.87 8.56 0.62
CA ASN A 160 13.48 9.59 1.45
C ASN A 160 12.44 10.55 2.01
N TYR A 161 11.51 11.03 1.18
CA TYR A 161 10.48 11.96 1.63
C TYR A 161 9.69 11.40 2.82
N PHE A 162 9.13 10.20 2.68
CA PHE A 162 8.30 9.60 3.73
C PHE A 162 9.10 9.25 4.98
N VAL A 163 10.32 8.70 4.85
CA VAL A 163 11.18 8.40 6.00
C VAL A 163 11.52 9.67 6.77
N ARG A 164 11.84 10.77 6.07
CA ARG A 164 12.16 12.05 6.71
C ARG A 164 10.94 12.70 7.37
N ARG A 165 9.75 12.56 6.77
CA ARG A 165 8.51 13.20 7.24
C ARG A 165 7.81 12.44 8.36
N LEU A 166 7.86 11.11 8.33
CA LEU A 166 7.09 10.21 9.20
C LEU A 166 7.97 9.32 10.09
N GLY A 167 9.28 9.35 9.89
CA GLY A 167 10.25 8.58 10.65
C GLY A 167 10.64 7.24 9.99
N PRO A 168 11.64 6.55 10.55
CA PRO A 168 12.26 5.38 9.93
C PRO A 168 11.36 4.14 9.94
N ASN A 169 10.25 4.17 10.70
CA ASN A 169 9.29 3.06 10.81
C ASN A 169 8.05 3.24 9.91
N VAL A 170 8.03 4.22 9.00
CA VAL A 170 6.91 4.41 8.07
C VAL A 170 6.72 3.19 7.16
N ASN A 171 5.47 2.77 6.96
CA ASN A 171 5.14 1.67 6.04
C ASN A 171 5.26 2.17 4.58
N LEU A 172 6.09 1.51 3.77
CA LEU A 172 6.28 1.85 2.36
C LEU A 172 5.96 0.64 1.47
N GLY A 173 5.14 0.89 0.45
CA GLY A 173 4.72 -0.08 -0.56
C GLY A 173 5.42 0.16 -1.90
N ASN A 174 5.29 -0.81 -2.81
CA ASN A 174 5.77 -0.73 -4.18
C ASN A 174 7.30 -0.46 -4.31
N VAL A 175 8.08 -0.87 -3.32
CA VAL A 175 9.54 -0.76 -3.33
C VAL A 175 10.12 -1.84 -4.26
N ALA A 176 10.92 -1.41 -5.24
CA ALA A 176 11.59 -2.34 -6.13
C ALA A 176 12.48 -3.32 -5.36
N THR A 177 12.47 -4.59 -5.73
CA THR A 177 13.27 -5.64 -5.05
C THR A 177 14.78 -5.32 -5.01
N THR A 178 15.30 -4.61 -6.01
CA THR A 178 16.70 -4.15 -6.06
C THR A 178 17.01 -3.00 -5.10
N GLU A 179 15.99 -2.29 -4.62
CA GLU A 179 16.11 -1.12 -3.75
C GLU A 179 15.87 -1.44 -2.27
N VAL A 180 15.54 -2.69 -1.89
CA VAL A 180 15.22 -3.04 -0.49
C VAL A 180 16.39 -2.71 0.45
N VAL A 181 17.62 -3.07 0.08
CA VAL A 181 18.82 -2.70 0.84
C VAL A 181 19.02 -1.18 0.85
N GLY A 182 18.73 -0.54 -0.27
CA GLY A 182 18.81 0.91 -0.40
C GLY A 182 17.87 1.63 0.55
N LEU A 183 16.62 1.19 0.64
CA LEU A 183 15.64 1.70 1.57
C LEU A 183 16.08 1.50 3.03
N GLU A 184 16.64 0.34 3.37
CA GLU A 184 17.11 0.11 4.73
C GLU A 184 18.23 1.07 5.12
N THR A 185 19.16 1.38 4.21
CA THR A 185 20.17 2.41 4.46
C THR A 185 19.57 3.81 4.68
N ILE A 186 18.44 4.13 4.03
CA ILE A 186 17.71 5.39 4.26
C ILE A 186 17.12 5.40 5.68
N ARG A 187 16.45 4.30 6.09
CA ARG A 187 15.83 4.16 7.42
C ARG A 187 16.86 4.24 8.55
N LEU A 188 18.05 3.69 8.34
CA LEU A 188 19.15 3.71 9.32
C LEU A 188 19.95 5.01 9.36
N GLY A 189 19.63 6.01 8.52
CA GLY A 189 20.44 7.24 8.45
C GLY A 189 21.83 7.03 7.82
N LEU A 190 22.00 6.03 6.95
CA LEU A 190 23.27 5.70 6.32
C LEU A 190 23.41 6.29 4.90
N ARG A 191 22.53 7.21 4.51
CA ARG A 191 22.61 8.00 3.28
C ARG A 191 22.67 9.48 3.58
N SER A 192 23.25 10.26 2.67
CA SER A 192 23.40 11.72 2.80
C SER A 192 22.11 12.44 3.22
N GLU A 193 20.98 12.01 2.69
CA GLU A 193 19.66 12.61 2.88
C GLU A 193 19.09 12.39 4.29
N THR A 194 19.50 11.30 4.97
CA THR A 194 19.01 10.92 6.30
C THR A 194 20.09 10.89 7.40
N LEU A 195 21.36 11.13 7.04
CA LEU A 195 22.53 11.03 7.93
C LEU A 195 22.39 11.81 9.24
N LEU A 196 21.75 12.98 9.18
CA LEU A 196 21.62 13.88 10.33
C LEU A 196 20.25 13.79 11.02
N MET A 197 19.40 12.82 10.65
CA MET A 197 18.00 12.78 11.09
C MET A 197 17.74 11.78 12.21
N PHE A 198 18.53 10.72 12.31
CA PHE A 198 18.34 9.66 13.30
C PHE A 198 19.62 9.53 14.13
N GLU A 199 19.67 10.22 15.27
CA GLU A 199 20.79 10.12 16.23
C GLU A 199 20.67 8.84 17.10
N GLY A 200 20.39 7.70 16.48
CA GLY A 200 20.65 6.39 17.07
C GLY A 200 22.10 6.03 16.79
N GLY A 201 22.85 5.60 17.82
CA GLY A 201 24.26 5.22 17.66
C GLY A 201 24.47 4.23 16.51
N VAL A 202 25.67 4.25 15.93
CA VAL A 202 26.09 3.29 14.89
C VAL A 202 25.68 1.88 15.37
N PRO A 203 24.87 1.13 14.61
CA PRO A 203 24.54 -0.25 14.96
C PRO A 203 25.83 -1.02 15.28
N GLU A 204 25.87 -1.77 16.39
CA GLU A 204 26.98 -2.66 16.74
C GLU A 204 27.04 -3.81 15.73
N PHE A 205 27.49 -3.53 14.52
CA PHE A 205 27.79 -4.52 13.49
C PHE A 205 29.22 -4.36 12.95
N ILE A 206 30.12 -3.80 13.75
CA ILE A 206 31.58 -3.85 13.55
C ILE A 206 32.24 -4.34 14.84
#